data_AF-A0A349GS59-F1
#
_entry.id   AF-A0A349GS59-F1
#
_cell.length_a   1.000
_cell.length_b   1.000
_cell.length_c   1.000
_cell.angle_alpha   90.00
_cell.angle_beta   90.00
_cell.angle_gamma   90.00
#
_symmetry.space_group_name_H-M   'P 1'
#
loop_
_entity.id
_entity.type
_entity.pdbx_description
1 polymer ?
#
loop_
_entity_poly.entity_id
_entity_poly.type
_entity_poly.pdbx_seq_one_letter_code
_entity_poly.pdbx_strand_id
1 'polypeptide(L)'
;MEKIKTYLIIAPVTIFIIIFFIFGLCSGICESLGLISFTGKKGFTFDHYKQLLTNEVFKDSLLYTAKLALISASIALIFSIFILFILYLRKDKKSKVFSRILELPILLPYVVASYLILILFMQSGLLSRLYIYL
;
A
#
# COMPACT_ATOMS: atom_id res chain seq x y z
N MET A 1 -12.83 33.88 13.62
CA MET A 1 -13.95 33.48 12.75
C MET A 1 -13.50 32.80 11.44
N GLU A 2 -12.35 33.14 10.87
CA GLU A 2 -11.86 32.50 9.62
C GLU A 2 -11.68 30.97 9.71
N LYS A 3 -11.12 30.45 10.81
CA LYS A 3 -10.93 29.00 11.00
C LYS A 3 -12.26 28.22 10.95
N ILE A 4 -13.32 28.74 11.57
CA ILE A 4 -14.66 28.12 11.57
C ILE A 4 -15.22 28.07 10.14
N LYS A 5 -15.02 29.14 9.36
CA LYS A 5 -15.42 29.20 7.96
C LYS A 5 -14.67 28.16 7.11
N THR A 6 -13.36 28.01 7.32
CA THR A 6 -12.55 26.98 6.64
C THR A 6 -13.02 25.56 7.00
N TYR A 7 -13.29 25.28 8.28
CA TYR A 7 -13.82 23.98 8.69
C TYR A 7 -15.20 23.69 8.08
N LEU A 8 -16.08 24.68 7.99
CA LEU A 8 -17.41 24.53 7.39
C LEU A 8 -17.34 24.20 5.89
N ILE A 9 -16.33 24.72 5.17
CA ILE A 9 -16.15 24.48 3.73
C ILE A 9 -15.61 23.07 3.45
N ILE A 10 -14.69 22.56 4.29
CA ILE A 10 -14.16 21.19 4.14
C ILE A 10 -15.07 20.13 4.75
N ALA A 11 -15.94 20.52 5.69
CA ALA A 11 -16.88 19.63 6.38
C ALA A 11 -17.65 18.69 5.45
N PRO A 12 -18.32 19.14 4.37
CA PRO A 12 -19.11 18.23 3.52
C PRO A 12 -18.26 17.12 2.90
N VAL A 13 -17.06 17.44 2.40
CA VAL A 13 -16.15 16.45 1.80
C VAL A 13 -15.63 15.48 2.86
N THR A 14 -15.18 16.00 4.00
CA THR A 14 -14.66 15.18 5.09
C THR A 14 -15.74 14.27 5.67
N ILE A 15 -16.95 14.79 5.90
CA ILE A 15 -18.10 14.02 6.37
C ILE A 15 -18.44 12.92 5.37
N PHE A 16 -18.48 13.24 4.08
CA PHE A 16 -18.74 12.25 3.04
C PHE A 16 -17.70 11.12 3.08
N ILE A 17 -16.41 11.44 3.05
CA ILE A 17 -15.33 10.43 3.11
C ILE A 17 -15.44 9.56 4.37
N ILE A 18 -15.66 10.20 5.53
CA ILE A 18 -15.79 9.50 6.81
C ILE A 18 -16.99 8.57 6.81
N ILE A 19 -18.17 9.03 6.36
CA ILE A 19 -19.39 8.21 6.34
C ILE A 19 -19.18 6.97 5.49
N PHE A 20 -18.67 7.12 4.26
CA PHE A 20 -18.49 5.97 3.36
C PHE A 20 -17.40 5.02 3.85
N PHE A 21 -16.30 5.55 4.39
CA PHE A 21 -15.24 4.73 4.96
C PHE A 21 -15.72 3.95 6.19
N ILE A 22 -16.35 4.63 7.15
CA ILE A 22 -16.88 3.99 8.36
C ILE A 22 -17.97 2.98 7.98
N PHE A 23 -18.86 3.32 7.05
CA PHE A 23 -19.90 2.41 6.60
C PHE A 23 -19.31 1.12 6.03
N GLY A 24 -18.33 1.22 5.12
CA GLY A 24 -17.64 0.06 4.55
C GLY A 24 -16.88 -0.77 5.59
N LEU A 25 -16.25 -0.11 6.56
CA LEU A 25 -15.54 -0.78 7.65
C LEU A 25 -16.51 -1.53 8.57
N CYS A 26 -17.58 -0.86 9.00
CA CYS A 26 -18.62 -1.45 9.83
C CYS A 26 -19.33 -2.59 9.11
N SER A 27 -19.65 -2.47 7.82
CA SER A 27 -20.24 -3.55 7.05
C SER A 27 -19.32 -4.76 6.98
N GLY A 28 -18.01 -4.56 6.77
CA GLY A 28 -17.03 -5.64 6.77
C GLY A 28 -16.89 -6.34 8.13
N ILE A 29 -16.95 -5.59 9.24
CA ILE A 29 -16.94 -6.16 10.60
C ILE A 29 -18.25 -6.93 10.89
N CYS A 30 -19.40 -6.37 10.51
CA CYS A 30 -20.67 -7.05 10.68
C CYS A 30 -20.74 -8.34 9.83
N GLU A 31 -20.18 -8.32 8.63
CA GLU A 31 -20.05 -9.49 7.76
C GLU A 31 -19.08 -10.53 8.34
N SER A 32 -17.93 -10.11 8.88
CA SER A 32 -16.97 -11.03 9.49
C SER A 32 -17.51 -11.72 10.75
N LEU A 33 -18.46 -11.10 11.45
CA LEU A 33 -19.20 -11.67 12.58
C LEU A 33 -20.44 -12.49 12.17
N GLY A 34 -20.76 -12.59 10.89
CA GLY A 34 -21.94 -13.33 10.39
C GLY A 34 -23.29 -12.63 10.62
N LEU A 35 -23.29 -11.36 11.07
CA LEU A 35 -24.50 -10.56 11.27
C LEU A 35 -25.17 -10.19 9.93
N ILE A 36 -24.33 -9.97 8.92
CA ILE A 36 -24.72 -9.74 7.55
C ILE A 36 -24.13 -10.89 6.73
N SER A 37 -24.91 -11.49 5.84
CA SER A 37 -24.44 -12.61 5.04
C SER A 37 -24.92 -12.49 3.61
N PHE A 38 -23.97 -12.37 2.69
CA PHE A 38 -24.19 -12.57 1.26
C PHE A 38 -24.35 -14.06 0.91
N THR A 39 -23.91 -14.96 1.79
CA THR A 39 -23.87 -16.43 1.59
C THR A 39 -25.07 -17.17 2.23
N GLY A 40 -26.01 -16.43 2.83
CA GLY A 40 -27.30 -16.95 3.32
C GLY A 40 -27.31 -17.46 4.77
N LYS A 41 -26.16 -17.63 5.42
CA LYS A 41 -26.08 -18.02 6.85
C LYS A 41 -26.07 -16.78 7.73
N LYS A 42 -27.21 -16.46 8.35
CA LYS A 42 -27.35 -15.33 9.28
C LYS A 42 -27.24 -15.81 10.72
N GLY A 43 -26.34 -15.20 11.49
CA GLY A 43 -26.17 -15.48 12.91
C GLY A 43 -24.82 -14.99 13.40
N PHE A 44 -24.81 -14.34 14.56
CA PHE A 44 -23.55 -13.94 15.20
C PHE A 44 -22.68 -15.17 15.46
N THR A 45 -21.49 -15.22 14.86
CA THR A 45 -20.57 -16.34 15.01
C THR A 45 -19.11 -15.91 14.96
N PHE A 46 -18.26 -16.62 15.71
CA PHE A 46 -16.80 -16.53 15.63
C PHE A 46 -16.19 -17.69 14.83
N ASP A 47 -17.00 -18.55 14.23
CA ASP A 47 -16.52 -19.73 13.51
C ASP A 47 -15.64 -19.36 12.32
N HIS A 48 -15.92 -18.26 11.63
CA HIS A 48 -15.09 -17.75 10.53
C HIS A 48 -13.66 -17.46 10.99
N TYR A 49 -13.50 -16.79 12.13
CA TYR A 49 -12.19 -16.53 12.72
C TYR A 49 -11.50 -17.81 13.15
N LYS A 50 -12.23 -18.75 13.79
CA LYS A 50 -11.68 -20.04 14.18
C LYS A 50 -11.15 -20.80 12.96
N GLN A 51 -11.95 -20.90 11.90
CA GLN A 51 -11.56 -21.58 10.65
C GLN A 51 -10.31 -20.95 10.01
N LEU A 52 -10.29 -19.61 9.89
CA LEU A 52 -9.13 -18.85 9.39
C LEU A 52 -7.88 -19.08 10.24
N LEU A 53 -8.00 -18.98 11.56
CA LEU A 53 -6.91 -19.16 12.52
C LEU A 53 -6.52 -20.62 12.74
N THR A 54 -7.27 -21.59 12.23
CA THR A 54 -6.82 -23.01 12.18
C THR A 54 -6.22 -23.38 10.84
N ASN A 55 -6.46 -22.59 9.80
CA ASN A 55 -5.95 -22.86 8.46
C ASN A 55 -4.44 -22.53 8.37
N GLU A 56 -3.62 -23.56 8.15
CA GLU A 56 -2.16 -23.42 8.04
C GLU A 56 -1.74 -22.58 6.84
N VAL A 57 -2.37 -22.78 5.67
CA VAL A 57 -2.10 -21.99 4.46
C VAL A 57 -2.36 -20.51 4.68
N PHE A 58 -3.42 -20.16 5.42
CA PHE A 58 -3.72 -18.77 5.76
C PHE A 58 -2.64 -18.18 6.68
N LYS A 59 -2.23 -18.91 7.72
CA LYS A 59 -1.18 -18.45 8.65
C LYS A 59 0.14 -18.22 7.92
N ASP A 60 0.55 -19.17 7.09
CA ASP A 60 1.79 -19.07 6.34
C ASP A 60 1.76 -17.89 5.38
N SER A 61 0.64 -17.70 4.68
CA SER A 61 0.45 -16.56 3.78
C SER A 61 0.45 -15.22 4.53
N LEU A 62 -0.17 -15.15 5.70
CA LEU A 62 -0.23 -13.96 6.55
C LEU A 62 1.17 -13.59 7.07
N LEU A 63 1.89 -14.57 7.60
CA LEU A 63 3.26 -14.38 8.10
C LEU A 63 4.22 -13.99 6.98
N TYR A 64 4.12 -14.66 5.82
CA TYR A 64 4.93 -14.33 4.66
C TYR A 64 4.67 -12.90 4.18
N THR A 65 3.41 -12.50 4.07
CA THR A 65 3.03 -11.14 3.65
C THR A 65 3.53 -10.11 4.66
N ALA A 66 3.35 -10.34 5.96
CA ALA A 66 3.84 -9.45 7.01
C ALA A 66 5.37 -9.32 6.99
N LYS A 67 6.09 -10.44 6.85
CA LYS A 67 7.56 -10.46 6.73
C LYS A 67 8.01 -9.70 5.48
N LEU A 68 7.38 -9.94 4.35
CA LEU A 68 7.70 -9.27 3.08
C LEU A 68 7.45 -7.76 3.18
N ALA A 69 6.32 -7.35 3.76
CA ALA A 69 5.99 -5.94 3.99
C ALA A 69 7.01 -5.26 4.92
N LEU A 70 7.41 -5.93 6.01
CA LEU A 70 8.39 -5.38 6.94
C LEU A 70 9.78 -5.22 6.31
N ILE A 71 10.25 -6.24 5.59
CA ILE A 71 11.54 -6.21 4.89
C ILE A 71 11.54 -5.13 3.82
N SER A 72 10.52 -5.09 2.96
CA SER A 72 10.44 -4.11 1.88
C SER A 72 10.31 -2.68 2.41
N ALA A 73 9.51 -2.45 3.46
CA ALA A 73 9.40 -1.13 4.09
C ALA A 73 10.72 -0.69 4.73
N SER A 74 11.43 -1.60 5.40
CA SER A 74 12.73 -1.29 6.02
C SER A 74 13.78 -0.92 4.97
N ILE A 75 13.86 -1.69 3.88
CA ILE A 75 14.74 -1.39 2.75
C ILE A 75 14.39 -0.03 2.15
N ALA A 76 13.10 0.21 1.85
CA ALA A 76 12.64 1.48 1.28
C ALA A 76 12.97 2.67 2.19
N LEU A 77 12.83 2.51 3.51
CA LEU A 77 13.14 3.55 4.48
C LEU A 77 14.64 3.87 4.49
N ILE A 78 15.51 2.86 4.53
CA ILE A 78 16.97 3.05 4.50
C ILE A 78 17.40 3.78 3.23
N PHE A 79 16.94 3.33 2.07
CA PHE A 79 17.24 3.99 0.79
C PHE A 79 16.67 5.41 0.72
N SER A 80 15.45 5.63 1.20
CA SER A 80 14.82 6.95 1.23
C SER A 80 15.62 7.94 2.07
N ILE A 81 16.02 7.56 3.29
CA ILE A 81 16.86 8.40 4.15
C ILE A 81 18.20 8.72 3.47
N PHE A 82 18.85 7.72 2.87
CA PHE A 82 20.12 7.90 2.19
C PHE A 82 20.02 8.89 1.01
N ILE A 83 19.00 8.71 0.16
CA ILE A 83 18.75 9.58 -1.00
C ILE A 83 18.40 11.00 -0.55
N LEU A 84 17.54 11.15 0.46
CA LEU A 84 17.15 12.45 1.02
C LEU A 84 18.35 13.17 1.63
N PHE A 85 19.24 12.45 2.32
CA PHE A 85 20.46 13.01 2.88
C PHE A 85 21.39 13.55 1.79
N ILE A 86 21.60 12.80 0.70
CA ILE A 86 22.40 13.26 -0.44
C ILE A 86 21.78 14.51 -1.08
N LEU A 87 20.46 14.52 -1.27
CA LEU A 87 19.74 15.66 -1.83
C LEU A 87 19.83 16.90 -0.94
N TYR A 88 19.77 16.73 0.38
CA TYR A 88 19.92 17.83 1.34
C TYR A 88 21.30 18.47 1.27
N LEU A 89 22.36 17.67 1.11
CA LEU A 89 23.73 18.16 0.97
C LEU A 89 23.97 18.85 -0.39
N ARG A 90 23.27 18.43 -1.45
CA ARG A 90 23.39 19.01 -2.80
C ARG A 90 22.28 20.04 -3.05
N LYS A 91 22.56 21.33 -2.80
CA LYS A 91 21.65 22.46 -3.05
C LYS A 91 21.74 23.04 -4.47
N ASP A 92 22.06 22.23 -5.48
CA ASP A 92 22.24 22.69 -6.86
C ASP A 92 21.01 22.40 -7.74
N LYS A 93 20.95 23.02 -8.94
CA LYS A 93 19.82 22.84 -9.88
C LYS A 93 19.59 21.37 -10.27
N LYS A 94 20.62 20.51 -10.27
CA LYS A 94 20.45 19.07 -10.62
C LYS A 94 19.68 18.31 -9.54
N SER A 95 19.81 18.71 -8.27
CA SER A 95 19.03 18.16 -7.15
C SER A 95 17.51 18.29 -7.38
N LYS A 96 17.07 19.42 -7.95
CA LYS A 96 15.65 19.67 -8.29
C LYS A 96 15.12 18.84 -9.47
N VAL A 97 15.98 18.47 -10.41
CA VAL A 97 15.61 17.55 -11.51
C VAL A 97 15.53 16.13 -10.97
N PHE A 98 16.51 15.73 -10.15
CA PHE A 98 16.54 14.40 -9.54
C PHE A 98 15.33 14.15 -8.64
N SER A 99 14.91 15.12 -7.83
CA SER A 99 13.71 14.98 -7.00
C SER A 99 12.45 14.70 -7.83
N ARG A 100 12.30 15.32 -9.00
CA ARG A 100 11.18 15.05 -9.92
C ARG A 100 11.23 13.66 -10.51
N ILE A 101 12.43 13.12 -10.79
CA ILE A 101 12.59 11.74 -11.29
C ILE A 101 12.12 10.74 -10.23
N LEU A 102 12.40 11.00 -8.95
CA LEU A 102 11.95 10.15 -7.84
C LEU A 102 10.42 10.14 -7.67
N GLU A 103 9.72 11.18 -8.13
CA GLU A 103 8.26 11.27 -8.10
C GLU A 103 7.59 10.55 -9.29
N LEU A 104 8.32 10.29 -10.38
CA LEU A 104 7.76 9.63 -11.58
C LEU A 104 7.01 8.32 -11.30
N PRO A 105 7.46 7.43 -10.40
CA PRO A 105 6.75 6.19 -10.11
C PRO A 105 5.34 6.41 -9.54
N ILE A 106 5.07 7.56 -8.91
CA ILE A 106 3.75 7.90 -8.35
C ILE A 106 2.71 8.08 -9.48
N LEU A 107 3.16 8.47 -10.67
CA LEU A 107 2.30 8.65 -11.84
C LEU A 107 1.92 7.32 -12.50
N LEU A 108 2.68 6.25 -12.24
CA LEU A 108 2.45 4.95 -12.85
C LEU A 108 1.35 4.19 -12.09
N PRO A 109 0.33 3.65 -12.79
CA PRO A 109 -0.58 2.70 -12.17
C PRO A 109 0.18 1.51 -11.59
N TYR A 110 -0.25 1.02 -10.42
CA TYR A 110 0.45 -0.06 -9.70
C TYR A 110 0.74 -1.28 -10.58
N VAL A 111 -0.24 -1.70 -11.41
CA VAL A 111 -0.11 -2.85 -12.32
C VAL A 111 0.97 -2.63 -13.38
N VAL A 112 1.09 -1.41 -13.90
CA VAL A 112 2.11 -1.07 -14.91
C VAL A 112 3.49 -1.10 -14.26
N ALA A 113 3.64 -0.50 -13.08
CA ALA A 113 4.90 -0.48 -12.35
C ALA A 113 5.37 -1.91 -11.99
N SER A 114 4.48 -2.77 -11.50
CA SER A 114 4.83 -4.16 -11.17
C SER A 114 5.22 -4.97 -12.40
N TYR A 115 4.54 -4.77 -13.53
CA TYR A 115 4.89 -5.43 -14.78
C TYR A 115 6.25 -4.99 -15.35
N LEU A 116 6.60 -3.70 -15.24
CA LEU A 116 7.92 -3.21 -15.63
C LEU A 116 9.03 -3.88 -14.80
N ILE A 117 8.84 -4.00 -13.48
CA ILE A 117 9.78 -4.71 -12.61
C ILE A 117 9.88 -6.18 -13.05
N LEU A 118 8.76 -6.84 -13.32
CA LEU A 118 8.75 -8.22 -13.81
C LEU A 118 9.62 -8.37 -15.07
N ILE A 119 9.39 -7.55 -16.10
CA ILE A 119 10.17 -7.59 -17.35
C ILE A 119 11.67 -7.33 -17.09
N LEU A 120 12.01 -6.40 -16.20
CA LEU A 120 13.40 -6.09 -15.88
C LEU A 120 14.17 -7.30 -15.34
N PHE A 121 13.50 -8.15 -14.55
CA PHE A 121 14.06 -9.34 -13.90
C PHE A 121 13.87 -10.65 -14.70
N MET A 122 13.17 -10.64 -15.83
CA MET A 122 13.04 -11.81 -16.69
C MET A 122 14.39 -12.23 -17.30
N GLN A 123 14.49 -13.48 -17.75
CA GLN A 123 15.69 -14.01 -18.45
C GLN A 123 16.01 -13.21 -19.73
N SER A 124 15.00 -12.71 -20.43
CA SER A 124 15.16 -11.81 -21.58
C SER A 124 15.21 -10.33 -21.19
N GLY A 125 15.22 -10.03 -19.89
CA GLY A 125 15.19 -8.70 -19.32
C GLY A 125 16.52 -7.96 -19.42
N LEU A 126 16.49 -6.67 -19.11
CA LEU A 126 17.68 -5.81 -19.15
C LEU A 126 18.75 -6.28 -18.14
N LEU A 127 18.34 -6.65 -16.91
CA LEU A 127 19.28 -7.04 -15.87
C LEU A 127 19.97 -8.36 -16.20
N SER A 128 19.22 -9.34 -16.73
CA SER A 128 19.78 -10.62 -17.16
C SER A 128 20.78 -10.45 -18.30
N ARG A 129 20.54 -9.53 -19.24
CA ARG A 129 21.52 -9.20 -20.29
C ARG A 129 22.77 -8.53 -19.75
N LEU A 130 22.62 -7.53 -18.87
CA LEU A 130 23.78 -6.87 -18.25
C LEU A 130 24.67 -7.85 -17.50
N TYR A 131 24.10 -8.84 -16.82
CA TYR A 131 24.86 -9.89 -16.13
C TYR A 131 25.67 -10.79 -17.07
N ILE A 132 25.20 -11.03 -18.30
CA ILE A 132 25.94 -11.84 -19.29
C ILE A 132 27.17 -11.08 -19.85
N TYR A 133 27.11 -9.74 -19.88
CA TYR A 133 28.18 -8.89 -20.41
C TYR A 133 29.16 -8.36 -19.34
N LEU A 134 28.91 -8.64 -18.05
CA LEU A 134 29.76 -8.31 -16.90
C LEU A 134 30.63 -9.52 -16.52
#